data_AF-A0AAX3S586-F1
#
_entry.id   AF-A0AAX3S586-F1
#
_cell.length_a   1.000
_cell.length_b   1.000
_cell.length_c   1.000
_cell.angle_alpha   90.00
_cell.angle_beta   90.00
_cell.angle_gamma   90.00
#
_symmetry.space_group_name_H-M   'P 1'
#
loop_
_entity.id
_entity.type
_entity.pdbx_description
1 polymer ?
#
loop_
_entity_poly.entity_id
_entity_poly.type
_entity_poly.pdbx_seq_one_letter_code
_entity_poly.pdbx_strand_id
1 'polypeptide(L)'
;MNEDGTLIRLFPVPFRLISGDQQFSKWQWISAKIEKSRDDHRPESHKLKVGSIQLGNKVPSEGNWGNRRHYLNQLPVFDSPVDLQKSHEDKGTSLGLVRVHKINDLSLNEHKNKDWTDEERAKLVSVQLSLLDGEQDEIEILEKIPVDFHYHYECLTPSGPVPFKHKIVDWEIGALYRNLVKSHGPNDWKGPFQHKLLEDLPSKDLMFLMGNMHRFPDQWLIISLIYPPRQPQQSLF
;
A
#
# COMPACT_ATOMS: atom_id res chain seq x y z
N MET A 1 9.82 -4.93 -5.65
CA MET A 1 11.25 -4.65 -5.41
C MET A 1 12.06 -5.56 -6.32
N ASN A 2 13.29 -5.17 -6.63
CA ASN A 2 14.26 -6.02 -7.31
C ASN A 2 15.05 -6.85 -6.28
N GLU A 3 15.83 -7.83 -6.76
CA GLU A 3 16.68 -8.69 -5.90
C GLU A 3 17.74 -7.91 -5.11
N ASP A 4 18.14 -6.74 -5.61
CA ASP A 4 19.07 -5.81 -4.96
C ASP A 4 18.42 -4.92 -3.89
N GLY A 5 17.12 -5.10 -3.63
CA GLY A 5 16.35 -4.31 -2.69
C GLY A 5 15.76 -3.02 -3.28
N THR A 6 16.07 -2.65 -4.52
CA THR A 6 15.55 -1.42 -5.12
C THR A 6 14.03 -1.49 -5.29
N LEU A 7 13.32 -0.45 -4.83
CA LEU A 7 11.87 -0.37 -4.99
C LEU A 7 11.50 -0.01 -6.44
N ILE A 8 10.45 -0.65 -6.96
CA ILE A 8 9.85 -0.36 -8.26
C ILE A 8 8.37 -0.10 -8.04
N ARG A 9 7.84 0.95 -8.70
CA ARG A 9 6.41 1.23 -8.78
C ARG A 9 5.90 0.74 -10.13
N LEU A 10 5.05 -0.29 -10.09
CA LEU A 10 4.26 -0.71 -11.24
C LEU A 10 2.91 -0.01 -11.17
N PHE A 11 2.63 0.89 -12.10
CA PHE A 11 1.35 1.58 -12.16
C PHE A 11 1.00 2.01 -13.59
N PRO A 12 -0.27 1.85 -14.00
CA PRO A 12 -1.32 1.08 -13.32
C PRO A 12 -1.13 -0.43 -13.47
N VAL A 13 -1.62 -1.20 -12.50
CA VAL A 13 -1.73 -2.67 -12.59
C VAL A 13 -3.22 -3.02 -12.61
N PRO A 14 -3.79 -3.43 -13.76
CA PRO A 14 -5.21 -3.79 -13.84
C PRO A 14 -5.46 -5.18 -13.25
N PHE A 15 -5.17 -5.37 -11.96
CA PHE A 15 -5.07 -6.70 -11.32
C PHE A 15 -6.29 -7.60 -11.52
N ARG A 16 -7.51 -7.03 -11.49
CA ARG A 16 -8.77 -7.78 -11.70
C ARG A 16 -8.94 -8.30 -13.13
N LEU A 17 -8.25 -7.70 -14.09
CA LEU A 17 -8.34 -8.02 -15.51
C LEU A 17 -7.20 -8.95 -15.97
N ILE A 18 -6.24 -9.22 -15.09
CA ILE A 18 -5.15 -10.15 -15.38
C ILE A 18 -5.71 -11.57 -15.25
N SER A 19 -5.36 -12.44 -16.20
CA SER A 19 -5.71 -13.87 -16.20
C SER A 19 -5.32 -14.55 -14.88
N GLY A 20 -6.10 -15.53 -14.43
CA GLY A 20 -5.91 -16.15 -13.10
C GLY A 20 -4.53 -16.79 -12.90
N ASP A 21 -3.91 -17.30 -13.95
CA ASP A 21 -2.54 -17.86 -13.97
C ASP A 21 -1.44 -16.78 -13.85
N GLN A 22 -1.80 -15.52 -14.03
CA GLN A 22 -0.92 -14.35 -13.93
C GLN A 22 -1.22 -13.48 -12.69
N GLN A 23 -2.29 -13.79 -11.94
CA GLN A 23 -2.63 -13.09 -10.70
C GLN A 23 -1.66 -13.47 -9.58
N PHE A 24 -0.76 -12.55 -9.25
CA PHE A 24 0.24 -12.73 -8.20
C PHE A 24 -0.32 -12.40 -6.80
N SER A 25 0.28 -13.01 -5.77
CA SER A 25 -0.03 -12.71 -4.37
C SER A 25 0.92 -11.66 -3.77
N LYS A 26 0.52 -11.00 -2.68
CA LYS A 26 1.47 -10.23 -1.84
C LYS A 26 2.60 -11.17 -1.38
N TRP A 27 3.84 -10.71 -1.44
CA TRP A 27 5.04 -11.52 -1.19
C TRP A 27 5.26 -12.65 -2.20
N GLN A 28 5.18 -12.34 -3.50
CA GLN A 28 5.52 -13.27 -4.58
C GLN A 28 6.43 -12.57 -5.60
N TRP A 29 7.50 -13.27 -5.99
CA TRP A 29 8.34 -12.83 -7.11
C TRP A 29 7.57 -12.94 -8.41
N ILE A 30 7.72 -11.95 -9.28
CA ILE A 30 7.21 -11.99 -10.65
C ILE A 30 8.32 -11.57 -11.60
N SER A 31 8.30 -12.14 -12.80
CA SER A 31 9.04 -11.61 -13.95
C SER A 31 8.03 -11.04 -14.93
N ALA A 32 8.25 -9.82 -15.41
CA ALA A 32 7.35 -9.19 -16.35
C ALA A 32 8.08 -8.18 -17.23
N LYS A 33 7.53 -7.92 -18.42
CA LYS A 33 8.03 -6.84 -19.28
C LYS A 33 7.47 -5.52 -18.76
N ILE A 34 8.36 -4.59 -18.47
CA ILE A 34 8.04 -3.26 -17.98
C ILE A 34 8.62 -2.20 -18.91
N GLU A 35 7.93 -1.07 -19.01
CA GLU A 35 8.40 0.10 -19.76
C GLU A 35 8.41 1.33 -18.86
N LYS A 36 9.30 2.28 -19.17
CA LYS A 36 9.37 3.52 -18.41
C LYS A 36 8.09 4.34 -18.64
N SER A 37 7.47 4.83 -17.57
CA SER A 37 6.30 5.70 -17.72
C SER A 37 6.72 7.01 -18.38
N ARG A 38 6.00 7.42 -19.43
CA ARG A 38 6.19 8.73 -20.10
C ARG A 38 5.61 9.88 -19.29
N ASP A 39 4.60 9.58 -18.46
CA ASP A 39 3.81 10.58 -17.74
C ASP A 39 4.25 10.71 -16.28
N ASP A 40 5.03 9.76 -15.75
CA ASP A 40 5.53 9.78 -14.37
C ASP A 40 7.06 9.78 -14.35
N HIS A 41 7.65 10.95 -14.07
CA HIS A 41 9.09 11.21 -14.12
C HIS A 41 9.89 10.56 -12.99
N ARG A 42 9.24 9.93 -12.01
CA ARG A 42 9.95 9.29 -10.90
C ARG A 42 10.77 8.10 -11.37
N PRO A 43 11.99 7.91 -10.87
CA PRO A 43 12.93 6.91 -11.40
C PRO A 43 12.42 5.47 -11.30
N GLU A 44 11.59 5.16 -10.31
CA GLU A 44 11.03 3.83 -10.06
C GLU A 44 9.70 3.54 -10.77
N SER A 45 9.05 4.54 -11.37
CA SER A 45 7.74 4.38 -12.02
C SER A 45 7.85 3.72 -13.40
N HIS A 46 7.14 2.60 -13.55
CA HIS A 46 7.08 1.79 -14.77
C HIS A 46 5.64 1.33 -15.06
N LYS A 47 5.31 1.22 -16.35
CA LYS A 47 4.07 0.59 -16.81
C LYS A 47 4.34 -0.91 -17.04
N LEU A 48 3.38 -1.73 -16.64
CA LEU A 48 3.44 -3.18 -16.78
C LEU A 48 2.78 -3.57 -18.11
N LYS A 49 3.46 -4.38 -18.92
CA LYS A 49 2.82 -5.00 -20.09
C LYS A 49 1.92 -6.15 -19.62
N VAL A 50 0.61 -5.93 -19.66
CA VAL A 50 -0.41 -6.95 -19.34
C VAL A 50 -0.18 -8.18 -20.23
N GLY A 51 -0.34 -9.38 -19.67
CA GLY A 51 -0.07 -10.64 -20.38
C GLY A 51 1.39 -11.12 -20.32
N SER A 52 2.34 -10.31 -19.85
CA SER A 52 3.76 -10.70 -19.78
C SER A 52 4.21 -11.25 -18.42
N ILE A 53 3.30 -11.33 -17.45
CA ILE A 53 3.60 -11.70 -16.07
C ILE A 53 3.86 -13.20 -16.00
N GLN A 54 4.99 -13.55 -15.39
CA GLN A 54 5.35 -14.91 -15.03
C GLN A 54 5.47 -14.98 -13.52
N LEU A 55 4.68 -15.87 -12.91
CA LEU A 55 4.69 -16.09 -11.47
C LEU A 55 5.94 -16.85 -11.05
N GLY A 56 6.71 -16.27 -10.14
CA GLY A 56 7.82 -16.91 -9.47
C GLY A 56 7.46 -17.42 -8.09
N ASN A 57 8.50 -17.65 -7.29
CA ASN A 57 8.38 -18.19 -5.94
C ASN A 57 7.66 -17.22 -4.99
N LYS A 58 6.80 -17.78 -4.14
CA LYS A 58 6.24 -17.05 -2.99
C LYS A 58 7.27 -16.97 -1.88
N VAL A 59 7.37 -15.82 -1.23
CA VAL A 59 8.20 -15.63 -0.05
C VAL A 59 7.37 -16.02 1.18
N PRO A 60 7.65 -17.18 1.81
CA PRO A 60 6.82 -17.69 2.89
C PRO A 60 6.90 -16.78 4.12
N SER A 61 5.81 -16.72 4.89
CA SER A 61 5.76 -16.04 6.20
C SER A 61 6.21 -16.94 7.36
N GLU A 62 6.48 -18.22 7.09
CA GLU A 62 6.92 -19.21 8.08
C GLU A 62 8.22 -18.77 8.79
N GLY A 63 8.45 -19.32 10.00
CA GLY A 63 9.61 -18.96 10.80
C GLY A 63 9.63 -17.49 11.22
N ASN A 64 8.49 -16.95 11.68
CA ASN A 64 8.36 -15.55 12.11
C ASN A 64 8.82 -14.54 11.04
N TRP A 65 8.41 -14.73 9.78
CA TRP A 65 8.79 -13.87 8.66
C TRP A 65 10.29 -13.81 8.37
N GLY A 66 11.09 -14.81 8.75
CA GLY A 66 12.54 -14.79 8.52
C GLY A 66 12.94 -14.43 7.08
N ASN A 67 12.33 -15.10 6.09
CA ASN A 67 12.59 -14.82 4.66
C ASN A 67 12.09 -13.44 4.22
N ARG A 68 10.92 -13.01 4.69
CA ARG A 68 10.36 -11.69 4.36
C ARG A 68 11.20 -10.56 4.96
N ARG A 69 11.68 -10.75 6.19
CA ARG A 69 12.56 -9.82 6.90
C ARG A 69 13.89 -9.64 6.19
N HIS A 70 14.46 -10.71 5.64
CA HIS A 70 15.68 -10.60 4.84
C HIS A 70 15.51 -9.55 3.74
N TYR A 71 14.37 -9.53 3.03
CA TYR A 71 14.09 -8.52 2.02
C TYR A 71 13.73 -7.14 2.60
N LEU A 72 12.98 -7.09 3.71
CA LEU A 72 12.67 -5.81 4.38
C LEU A 72 13.94 -5.09 4.86
N ASN A 73 14.93 -5.83 5.35
CA ASN A 73 16.18 -5.29 5.87
C ASN A 73 17.08 -4.70 4.76
N GLN A 74 16.81 -5.01 3.50
CA GLN A 74 17.51 -4.39 2.36
C GLN A 74 16.92 -3.01 2.02
N LEU A 75 15.72 -2.70 2.52
CA LEU A 75 15.07 -1.44 2.25
C LEU A 75 15.53 -0.35 3.21
N PRO A 76 15.72 0.89 2.74
CA PRO A 76 15.93 2.02 3.63
C PRO A 76 14.70 2.21 4.51
N VAL A 77 14.92 2.18 5.83
CA VAL A 77 13.91 2.48 6.83
C VAL A 77 14.18 3.87 7.37
N PHE A 78 13.18 4.73 7.31
CA PHE A 78 13.18 6.09 7.80
C PHE A 78 12.52 6.14 9.18
N ASP A 79 13.06 6.95 10.07
CA ASP A 79 12.52 7.10 11.43
C ASP A 79 11.24 7.95 11.44
N SER A 80 11.07 8.84 10.46
CA SER A 80 9.87 9.67 10.33
C SER A 80 9.55 10.02 8.86
N PRO A 81 8.31 10.48 8.57
CA PRO A 81 7.97 11.06 7.28
C PRO A 81 8.79 12.30 6.91
N VAL A 82 9.32 13.03 7.91
CA VAL A 82 10.19 14.20 7.68
C VAL A 82 11.53 13.76 7.09
N ASP A 83 12.10 12.66 7.57
CA ASP A 83 13.36 12.13 7.04
C ASP A 83 13.17 11.56 5.63
N LEU A 84 12.00 10.95 5.39
CA LEU A 84 11.60 10.52 4.05
C LEU A 84 11.45 11.70 3.08
N GLN A 85 10.85 12.80 3.52
CA GLN A 85 10.72 14.04 2.73
C GLN A 85 12.09 14.66 2.41
N LYS A 86 13.02 14.72 3.37
CA LYS A 86 14.40 15.19 3.09
C LYS A 86 15.08 14.32 2.04
N SER A 87 14.93 13.00 2.14
CA SER A 87 15.47 12.09 1.12
C SER A 87 14.79 12.27 -0.25
N HIS A 88 13.53 12.72 -0.30
CA HIS A 88 12.86 13.09 -1.54
C HIS A 88 13.51 14.32 -2.18
N GLU A 89 13.76 15.36 -1.40
CA GLU A 89 14.38 16.61 -1.84
C GLU A 89 15.82 16.37 -2.34
N ASP A 90 16.59 15.55 -1.64
CA ASP A 90 18.00 15.30 -1.97
C ASP A 90 18.21 14.32 -3.13
N LYS A 91 17.40 13.25 -3.19
CA LYS A 91 17.65 12.08 -4.06
C LYS A 91 16.48 11.72 -4.97
N GLY A 92 15.35 12.41 -4.84
CA GLY A 92 14.12 12.07 -5.57
C GLY A 92 13.38 10.86 -5.04
N THR A 93 13.69 10.38 -3.82
CA THR A 93 12.99 9.24 -3.19
C THR A 93 11.49 9.46 -3.13
N SER A 94 10.70 8.54 -3.66
CA SER A 94 9.23 8.66 -3.76
C SER A 94 8.48 7.51 -3.06
N LEU A 95 9.24 6.58 -2.51
CA LEU A 95 8.81 5.39 -1.78
C LEU A 95 9.77 5.15 -0.63
N GLY A 96 9.26 4.79 0.54
CA GLY A 96 10.11 4.45 1.68
C GLY A 96 9.35 3.73 2.78
N LEU A 97 10.07 2.94 3.58
CA LEU A 97 9.54 2.38 4.81
C LEU A 97 9.70 3.38 5.94
N VAL A 98 8.62 3.66 6.67
CA VAL A 98 8.63 4.51 7.85
C VAL A 98 8.34 3.66 9.08
N ARG A 99 9.22 3.78 10.08
CA ARG A 99 9.04 3.15 11.39
C ARG A 99 7.98 3.89 12.19
N VAL A 100 7.08 3.15 12.82
CA VAL A 100 6.04 3.71 13.66
C VAL A 100 6.39 3.43 15.11
N HIS A 101 6.38 4.46 15.96
CA HIS A 101 6.59 4.28 17.39
C HIS A 101 5.30 3.86 18.09
N LYS A 102 4.20 4.58 17.80
CA LYS A 102 2.90 4.35 18.43
C LYS A 102 1.77 4.79 17.51
N ILE A 103 0.69 4.00 17.45
CA ILE A 103 -0.58 4.43 16.86
C ILE A 103 -1.43 5.04 17.97
N ASN A 104 -1.92 6.25 17.75
CA ASN A 104 -2.73 6.99 18.71
C ASN A 104 -4.23 6.86 18.40
N ASP A 105 -4.60 7.04 17.13
CA ASP A 105 -6.01 7.06 16.74
C ASP A 105 -6.20 6.75 15.23
N LEU A 106 -7.44 6.44 14.86
CA LEU A 106 -7.89 6.18 13.49
C LEU A 106 -9.11 7.04 13.18
N SER A 107 -8.98 7.98 12.25
CA SER A 107 -10.13 8.75 11.75
C SER A 107 -10.75 8.08 10.53
N LEU A 108 -12.07 7.92 10.59
CA LEU A 108 -12.92 7.37 9.54
C LEU A 108 -13.78 8.50 8.96
N ASN A 109 -13.43 9.02 7.80
CA ASN A 109 -14.17 10.11 7.17
C ASN A 109 -15.11 9.55 6.09
N GLU A 110 -16.40 9.49 6.39
CA GLU A 110 -17.41 9.02 5.44
C GLU A 110 -17.64 10.02 4.31
N HIS A 111 -17.75 9.50 3.08
CA HIS A 111 -18.04 10.31 1.91
C HIS A 111 -19.52 10.70 1.87
N LYS A 112 -19.82 11.90 1.38
CA LYS A 112 -21.22 12.35 1.20
C LYS A 112 -22.00 11.47 0.22
N ASN A 113 -21.35 11.02 -0.84
CA ASN A 113 -21.93 10.08 -1.81
C ASN A 113 -21.26 8.72 -1.64
N LYS A 114 -22.07 7.70 -1.31
CA LYS A 114 -21.60 6.33 -1.12
C LYS A 114 -21.25 5.65 -2.44
N ASP A 115 -21.86 6.10 -3.54
CA ASP A 115 -21.63 5.59 -4.87
C ASP A 115 -20.79 6.55 -5.72
N TRP A 116 -20.34 6.03 -6.86
CA TRP A 116 -19.72 6.83 -7.90
C TRP A 116 -20.76 7.74 -8.56
N THR A 117 -20.40 9.00 -8.79
CA THR A 117 -21.17 9.90 -9.65
C THR A 117 -21.06 9.46 -11.11
N ASP A 118 -21.98 9.90 -11.97
CA ASP A 118 -21.97 9.55 -13.39
C ASP A 118 -20.66 9.99 -14.08
N GLU A 119 -20.13 11.15 -13.71
CA GLU A 119 -18.83 11.63 -14.18
C GLU A 119 -17.66 10.76 -13.73
N GLU A 120 -17.68 10.30 -12.48
CA GLU A 120 -16.66 9.39 -11.95
C GLU A 120 -16.73 8.02 -12.65
N ARG A 121 -17.94 7.50 -12.87
CA ARG A 121 -18.18 6.25 -13.59
C ARG A 121 -17.65 6.31 -15.01
N ALA A 122 -17.95 7.39 -15.75
CA ALA A 122 -17.46 7.59 -17.11
C ALA A 122 -15.91 7.58 -17.18
N LYS A 123 -15.26 8.27 -16.23
CA LYS A 123 -13.80 8.29 -16.13
C LYS A 123 -13.24 6.90 -15.81
N LEU A 124 -13.83 6.17 -14.86
CA LEU A 124 -13.40 4.82 -14.50
C LEU A 124 -13.47 3.86 -15.70
N VAL A 125 -14.58 3.87 -16.44
CA VAL A 125 -14.74 3.05 -17.65
C VAL A 125 -13.71 3.42 -18.69
N SER A 126 -13.49 4.72 -18.96
CA SER A 126 -12.48 5.16 -19.94
C SER A 126 -11.06 4.74 -19.59
N VAL A 127 -10.70 4.78 -18.30
CA VAL A 127 -9.38 4.37 -17.83
C VAL A 127 -9.24 2.86 -17.91
N GLN A 128 -10.29 2.10 -17.60
CA GLN A 128 -10.22 0.64 -17.64
C GLN A 128 -10.11 0.11 -19.07
N LEU A 129 -10.82 0.72 -20.02
CA LEU A 129 -10.73 0.39 -21.45
C LEU A 129 -9.33 0.69 -22.03
N SER A 130 -8.70 1.79 -21.63
CA SER A 130 -7.35 2.13 -22.11
C SER A 130 -6.25 1.19 -21.60
N LEU A 131 -6.55 0.38 -20.58
CA LEU A 131 -5.63 -0.63 -20.04
C LEU A 131 -5.77 -2.00 -20.69
N LEU A 132 -6.82 -2.23 -21.49
CA LEU A 132 -7.17 -3.51 -22.09
C LEU A 132 -6.92 -3.57 -23.61
N ASP A 133 -6.25 -2.58 -24.18
CA ASP A 133 -6.05 -2.47 -25.63
C ASP A 133 -7.36 -2.62 -26.45
N GLY A 134 -8.51 -2.29 -25.84
CA GLY A 134 -9.83 -2.31 -26.49
C GLY A 134 -10.63 -3.62 -26.40
N GLU A 135 -10.20 -4.62 -25.64
CA GLU A 135 -11.03 -5.82 -25.41
C GLU A 135 -12.23 -5.53 -24.50
N GLN A 136 -13.41 -5.96 -24.95
CA GLN A 136 -14.72 -5.49 -24.50
C GLN A 136 -15.46 -6.58 -23.70
N ASP A 137 -14.74 -7.33 -22.86
CA ASP A 137 -15.40 -8.20 -21.90
C ASP A 137 -16.16 -7.36 -20.87
N GLU A 138 -17.27 -7.86 -20.34
CA GLU A 138 -18.13 -7.16 -19.37
C GLU A 138 -17.30 -6.64 -18.18
N ILE A 139 -16.99 -5.34 -18.22
CA ILE A 139 -16.09 -4.72 -17.24
C ILE A 139 -16.87 -4.49 -15.95
N GLU A 140 -16.62 -5.31 -14.93
CA GLU A 140 -17.12 -5.04 -13.58
C GLU A 140 -16.54 -3.73 -13.02
N ILE A 141 -17.43 -2.74 -12.89
CA ILE A 141 -17.12 -1.42 -12.31
C ILE A 141 -16.57 -1.60 -10.90
N LEU A 142 -15.50 -0.86 -10.56
CA LEU A 142 -14.95 -0.83 -9.21
C LEU A 142 -16.03 -0.47 -8.20
N GLU A 143 -16.16 -1.25 -7.14
CA GLU A 143 -16.97 -0.84 -5.99
C GLU A 143 -16.26 0.30 -5.24
N LYS A 144 -16.98 1.41 -4.99
CA LYS A 144 -16.46 2.54 -4.23
C LYS A 144 -16.33 2.17 -2.75
N ILE A 145 -15.24 2.58 -2.13
CA ILE A 145 -15.12 2.56 -0.67
C ILE A 145 -15.55 3.94 -0.17
N PRO A 146 -16.70 4.08 0.51
CA PRO A 146 -17.27 5.38 0.85
C PRO A 146 -16.68 5.96 2.14
N VAL A 147 -15.44 5.57 2.50
CA VAL A 147 -14.78 5.97 3.73
C VAL A 147 -13.30 6.18 3.46
N ASP A 148 -12.78 7.32 3.90
CA ASP A 148 -11.34 7.56 3.94
C ASP A 148 -10.76 7.23 5.32
N PHE A 149 -9.72 6.39 5.32
CA PHE A 149 -9.03 5.95 6.53
C PHE A 149 -7.77 6.81 6.77
N HIS A 150 -7.61 7.35 7.98
CA HIS A 150 -6.41 8.11 8.36
C HIS A 150 -5.84 7.63 9.69
N TYR A 151 -4.56 7.27 9.72
CA TYR A 151 -3.86 7.03 10.97
C TYR A 151 -3.36 8.33 11.58
N HIS A 152 -3.53 8.45 12.89
CA HIS A 152 -2.79 9.38 13.75
C HIS A 152 -1.78 8.56 14.54
N TYR A 153 -0.51 8.88 14.38
CA TYR A 153 0.59 8.09 14.94
C TYR A 153 1.76 8.98 15.34
N GLU A 154 2.68 8.42 16.10
CA GLU A 154 3.92 9.05 16.50
C GLU A 154 5.12 8.32 15.91
N CYS A 155 6.13 9.09 15.52
CA CYS A 155 7.46 8.61 15.20
C CYS A 155 8.44 9.12 16.25
N LEU A 156 9.41 8.29 16.63
CA LEU A 156 10.46 8.70 17.56
C LEU A 156 11.55 9.42 16.77
N THR A 157 11.78 10.69 17.10
CA THR A 157 12.87 11.49 16.53
C THR A 157 13.94 11.73 17.59
N PRO A 158 15.15 12.22 17.24
CA PRO A 158 16.15 12.62 18.23
C PRO A 158 15.64 13.66 19.24
N SER A 159 14.64 14.46 18.85
CA SER A 159 14.00 15.48 19.71
C SER A 159 12.81 14.94 20.53
N GLY A 160 12.49 13.65 20.42
CA GLY A 160 11.35 13.00 21.08
C GLY A 160 10.25 12.53 20.11
N PRO A 161 9.13 12.02 20.64
CA PRO A 161 7.97 11.59 19.83
C PRO A 161 7.31 12.77 19.12
N VAL A 162 7.08 12.64 17.81
CA VAL A 162 6.42 13.66 16.98
C VAL A 162 5.16 13.06 16.35
N PRO A 163 4.00 13.75 16.41
CA PRO A 163 2.76 13.25 15.84
C PRO A 163 2.64 13.50 14.34
N PHE A 164 2.02 12.56 13.63
CA PHE A 164 1.76 12.60 12.20
C PHE A 164 0.34 12.10 11.88
N LYS A 165 -0.20 12.58 10.77
CA LYS A 165 -1.48 12.16 10.21
C LYS A 165 -1.34 11.84 8.74
N HIS A 166 -1.65 10.61 8.34
CA HIS A 166 -1.58 10.21 6.92
C HIS A 166 -2.77 9.33 6.51
N LYS A 167 -3.23 9.52 5.27
CA LYS A 167 -4.28 8.72 4.65
C LYS A 167 -3.74 7.33 4.28
N ILE A 168 -4.55 6.32 4.52
CA ILE A 168 -4.27 4.93 4.14
C ILE A 168 -4.98 4.65 2.80
N VAL A 169 -4.19 4.21 1.82
CA VAL A 169 -4.67 3.82 0.48
C VAL A 169 -4.27 2.39 0.13
N ASP A 170 -3.92 1.59 1.14
CA ASP A 170 -3.64 0.16 0.99
C ASP A 170 -4.91 -0.61 0.60
N TRP A 171 -4.81 -1.38 -0.50
CA TRP A 171 -5.91 -2.20 -1.00
C TRP A 171 -6.38 -3.24 0.03
N GLU A 172 -5.49 -3.78 0.86
CA GLU A 172 -5.84 -4.79 1.87
C GLU A 172 -6.75 -4.21 2.95
N ILE A 173 -6.63 -2.91 3.23
CA ILE A 173 -7.51 -2.21 4.16
C ILE A 173 -8.90 -2.01 3.54
N GLY A 174 -8.96 -1.72 2.24
CA GLY A 174 -10.22 -1.69 1.51
C GLY A 174 -10.91 -3.06 1.44
N ALA A 175 -10.15 -4.13 1.22
CA ALA A 175 -10.66 -5.50 1.26
C ALA A 175 -11.16 -5.89 2.66
N LEU A 176 -10.42 -5.53 3.71
CA LEU A 176 -10.84 -5.71 5.10
C LEU A 176 -12.17 -5.00 5.38
N TYR A 177 -12.30 -3.74 4.98
CA TYR A 177 -13.53 -2.98 5.11
C TYR A 177 -14.71 -3.70 4.45
N ARG A 178 -14.59 -4.10 3.18
CA ARG A 178 -15.65 -4.82 2.45
C ARG A 178 -16.04 -6.12 3.15
N ASN A 179 -15.06 -6.90 3.61
CA ASN A 179 -15.31 -8.16 4.31
C ASN A 179 -16.04 -7.93 5.64
N LEU A 180 -15.71 -6.88 6.39
CA LEU A 180 -16.37 -6.56 7.65
C LEU A 180 -17.79 -6.04 7.44
N VAL A 181 -18.01 -5.16 6.44
CA VAL A 181 -19.36 -4.71 6.07
C VAL A 181 -20.22 -5.89 5.62
N LYS A 182 -19.67 -6.82 4.85
CA LYS A 182 -20.40 -8.02 4.40
C LYS A 182 -20.76 -8.97 5.55
N SER A 183 -19.89 -9.10 6.56
CA SER A 183 -20.08 -10.06 7.66
C SER A 183 -20.87 -9.51 8.85
N HIS A 184 -20.71 -8.22 9.18
CA HIS A 184 -21.32 -7.58 10.35
C HIS A 184 -22.41 -6.57 9.97
N GLY A 185 -22.49 -6.16 8.71
CA GLY A 185 -23.41 -5.14 8.23
C GLY A 185 -22.79 -3.72 8.24
N PRO A 186 -23.49 -2.75 7.62
CA PRO A 186 -22.97 -1.41 7.37
C PRO A 186 -22.84 -0.53 8.62
N ASN A 187 -23.47 -0.89 9.74
CA ASN A 187 -23.45 -0.10 10.97
C ASN A 187 -22.41 -0.61 11.99
N ASP A 188 -22.10 -1.90 11.98
CA ASP A 188 -21.33 -2.55 13.05
C ASP A 188 -19.88 -2.93 12.66
N TRP A 189 -19.49 -2.69 11.40
CA TRP A 189 -18.12 -3.00 10.93
C TRP A 189 -17.01 -2.20 11.62
N LYS A 190 -17.33 -1.01 12.17
CA LYS A 190 -16.34 -0.06 12.71
C LYS A 190 -15.55 -0.62 13.89
N GLY A 191 -16.22 -1.33 14.81
CA GLY A 191 -15.58 -1.90 15.99
C GLY A 191 -14.49 -2.92 15.64
N PRO A 192 -14.80 -4.00 14.91
CA PRO A 192 -13.80 -4.97 14.45
C PRO A 192 -12.70 -4.35 13.60
N PHE A 193 -13.03 -3.34 12.78
CA PHE A 193 -12.06 -2.62 11.96
C PHE A 193 -11.06 -1.82 12.81
N GLN A 194 -11.56 -1.04 13.78
CA GLN A 194 -10.74 -0.28 14.71
C GLN A 194 -9.88 -1.21 15.56
N HIS A 195 -10.43 -2.30 16.10
CA HIS A 195 -9.68 -3.29 16.87
C HIS A 195 -8.51 -3.87 16.05
N LYS A 196 -8.76 -4.22 14.77
CA LYS A 196 -7.70 -4.72 13.89
C LYS A 196 -6.58 -3.69 13.72
N LEU A 197 -6.92 -2.43 13.43
CA LEU A 197 -5.95 -1.39 13.07
C LEU A 197 -5.24 -0.76 14.28
N LEU A 198 -5.91 -0.67 15.44
CA LEU A 198 -5.39 -0.02 16.65
C LEU A 198 -4.75 -1.00 17.64
N GLU A 199 -5.15 -2.27 17.63
CA GLU A 199 -4.64 -3.26 18.60
C GLU A 199 -3.85 -4.39 17.92
N ASP A 200 -4.46 -5.11 16.96
CA ASP A 200 -3.82 -6.31 16.39
C ASP A 200 -2.61 -5.97 15.50
N LEU A 201 -2.71 -4.98 14.60
CA LEU A 201 -1.57 -4.58 13.78
C LEU A 201 -0.44 -3.95 14.61
N PRO A 202 -0.70 -3.01 15.54
CA PRO A 202 0.35 -2.39 16.36
C PRO A 202 0.96 -3.32 17.42
N SER A 203 0.30 -4.44 17.77
CA SER A 203 0.90 -5.48 18.61
C SER A 203 2.14 -6.12 17.97
N LYS A 204 2.29 -5.99 16.65
CA LYS A 204 3.43 -6.47 15.86
C LYS A 204 4.46 -5.35 15.67
N ASP A 205 5.44 -5.55 14.80
CA ASP A 205 6.42 -4.52 14.42
C ASP A 205 5.89 -3.77 13.19
N LEU A 206 4.90 -2.90 13.42
CA LEU A 206 4.19 -2.18 12.35
C LEU A 206 5.06 -1.09 11.74
N MET A 207 5.19 -1.14 10.42
CA MET A 207 5.84 -0.15 9.58
C MET A 207 4.91 0.23 8.43
N PHE A 208 5.09 1.45 7.92
CA PHE A 208 4.34 1.94 6.78
C PHE A 208 5.23 1.97 5.56
N LEU A 209 4.83 1.30 4.49
CA LEU A 209 5.33 1.63 3.17
C LEU A 209 4.59 2.88 2.71
N MET A 210 5.29 3.99 2.62
CA MET A 210 4.76 5.27 2.19
C MET A 210 5.16 5.57 0.76
N GLY A 211 4.29 6.27 0.03
CA GLY A 211 4.57 6.75 -1.32
C GLY A 211 3.97 8.12 -1.56
N ASN A 212 4.67 8.96 -2.32
CA ASN A 212 4.18 10.29 -2.63
C ASN A 212 3.20 10.33 -3.82
N MET A 213 2.46 11.43 -3.95
CA MET A 213 1.48 11.62 -5.03
C MET A 213 2.10 12.30 -6.25
N HIS A 214 1.77 11.85 -7.47
CA HIS A 214 2.46 12.35 -8.67
C HIS A 214 2.20 13.85 -8.88
N ARG A 215 0.96 14.27 -8.62
CA ARG A 215 0.54 15.68 -8.71
C ARG A 215 0.97 16.52 -7.50
N PHE A 216 1.26 15.89 -6.37
CA PHE A 216 1.63 16.55 -5.11
C PHE A 216 2.79 15.79 -4.46
N PRO A 217 4.03 15.98 -4.94
CA PRO A 217 5.19 15.20 -4.50
C PRO A 217 5.51 15.32 -3.01
N ASP A 218 5.08 16.40 -2.36
CA ASP A 218 5.23 16.63 -0.91
C ASP A 218 4.14 15.95 -0.06
N GLN A 219 3.12 15.38 -0.70
CA GLN A 219 2.05 14.65 -0.03
C GLN A 219 2.33 13.15 -0.05
N TRP A 220 2.45 12.59 1.14
CA TRP A 220 2.69 11.17 1.36
C TRP A 220 1.41 10.43 1.71
N LEU A 221 1.29 9.20 1.22
CA LEU A 221 0.20 8.29 1.52
C LEU A 221 0.77 6.99 2.07
N ILE A 222 0.04 6.36 2.99
CA ILE A 222 0.35 5.01 3.45
C ILE A 222 -0.20 4.04 2.40
N ILE A 223 0.69 3.50 1.57
CA ILE A 223 0.33 2.62 0.44
C ILE A 223 0.38 1.15 0.83
N SER A 224 1.14 0.77 1.86
CA SER A 224 1.01 -0.55 2.48
C SER A 224 1.30 -0.58 3.97
N LEU A 225 0.58 -1.44 4.69
CA LEU A 225 0.89 -1.81 6.08
C LEU A 225 1.74 -3.08 6.12
N ILE A 226 2.90 -2.99 6.77
CA ILE A 226 3.85 -4.09 6.92
C ILE A 226 4.02 -4.37 8.42
N TYR A 227 3.69 -5.57 8.87
CA TYR A 227 3.56 -5.89 10.29
C TYR A 227 4.23 -7.22 10.68
N PRO A 228 5.55 -7.39 10.48
CA PRO A 228 6.25 -8.59 10.89
C PRO A 228 6.06 -8.89 12.39
N PRO A 229 5.94 -10.16 12.81
CA PRO A 229 5.81 -10.53 14.23
C PRO A 229 7.03 -10.04 15.03
N ARG A 230 6.87 -9.38 16.18
CA ARG A 230 8.02 -8.85 16.95
C ARG A 230 9.07 -9.94 17.23
N GLN A 231 10.34 -9.64 17.00
CA GLN A 231 11.40 -10.56 17.40
C GLN A 231 11.59 -10.49 18.92
N PRO A 232 11.83 -11.62 19.61
CA PRO A 232 12.28 -11.56 20.99
C PRO A 232 13.55 -10.72 21.01
N GLN A 233 13.57 -9.67 21.83
CA GLN A 233 14.77 -8.88 22.06
C GLN A 233 15.84 -9.87 22.54
N GLN A 234 16.86 -10.12 21.72
CA GLN A 234 18.03 -10.85 22.20
C GLN A 234 18.60 -9.98 23.32
N SER A 235 18.48 -10.46 24.55
CA SER A 235 19.16 -9.88 25.70
C SER A 235 20.64 -9.81 25.36
N LEU A 236 21.12 -8.60 25.09
CA LEU A 236 22.54 -8.28 25.03
C LEU A 236 23.09 -8.59 26.43
N PHE A 237 23.78 -9.72 26.54
CA PHE A 237 24.68 -10.01 27.65
C PHE A 237 25.98 -9.25 27.46
#